data_AF-A0AAP8GSU0-F1
#
_entry.id   AF-A0AAP8GSU0-F1
#
_cell.length_a   1.000
_cell.length_b   1.000
_cell.length_c   1.000
_cell.angle_alpha   90.00
_cell.angle_beta   90.00
_cell.angle_gamma   90.00
#
_symmetry.space_group_name_H-M   'P 1'
#
loop_
_entity.id
_entity.type
_entity.pdbx_description
1 polymer ?
#
loop_
_entity_poly.entity_id
_entity_poly.type
_entity_poly.pdbx_seq_one_letter_code
_entity_poly.pdbx_strand_id
1 'polypeptide(L)'
;MQERTLELIRNDLKIITSNKLNTSQSKLLLIGITYEILLRKDLFPKNSDLKKFVQVVFIEPMEDVKPFKDYLFVSRTLLSSRISKIILSKFNYNNVMKTVDKLYTILPQQNNDNKHSVINTEQSMNEWVEFLRGNED
;
A
#
# COMPACT_ATOMS: atom_id res chain seq x y z
N MET A 1 17.65 -2.22 9.17
CA MET A 1 16.41 -2.45 9.94
C MET A 1 15.77 -3.70 9.34
N GLN A 2 15.30 -4.64 10.14
CA GLN A 2 14.56 -5.78 9.60
C GLN A 2 13.18 -5.28 9.13
N GLU A 3 12.79 -5.63 7.90
CA GLU A 3 11.47 -5.31 7.36
C GLU A 3 10.39 -6.07 8.15
N ARG A 4 9.26 -5.41 8.46
CA ARG A 4 8.16 -6.06 9.17
C ARG A 4 7.41 -7.01 8.23
N THR A 5 6.77 -8.03 8.80
CA THR A 5 5.90 -8.92 8.02
C THR A 5 4.67 -8.16 7.52
N LEU A 6 4.14 -8.58 6.36
CA LEU A 6 2.93 -7.98 5.79
C LEU A 6 1.72 -8.14 6.72
N GLU A 7 1.69 -9.20 7.52
CA GLU A 7 0.64 -9.43 8.53
C GLU A 7 0.65 -8.35 9.63
N LEU A 8 1.83 -7.93 10.09
CA LEU A 8 1.93 -6.82 11.05
C LEU A 8 1.42 -5.51 10.42
N ILE A 9 1.79 -5.25 9.16
CA ILE A 9 1.29 -4.08 8.42
C ILE A 9 -0.25 -4.14 8.27
N ARG A 10 -0.80 -5.31 7.92
CA ARG A 10 -2.25 -5.55 7.79
C ARG A 10 -2.98 -5.32 9.12
N ASN A 11 -2.37 -5.70 10.24
CA ASN A 11 -2.94 -5.46 11.56
C ASN A 11 -2.92 -3.96 11.95
N ASP A 12 -1.87 -3.21 11.58
CA ASP A 12 -1.85 -1.75 11.77
C ASP A 12 -2.95 -1.05 10.96
N LEU A 13 -3.26 -1.53 9.75
CA LEU A 13 -4.39 -1.02 8.96
C LEU A 13 -5.74 -1.20 9.67
N LYS A 14 -5.95 -2.30 10.42
CA LYS A 14 -7.17 -2.50 11.23
C LYS A 14 -7.32 -1.45 12.32
N ILE A 15 -6.22 -0.90 12.84
CA ILE A 15 -6.29 0.16 13.85
C ILE A 15 -6.94 1.40 13.25
N ILE A 16 -6.62 1.74 12.00
CA ILE A 16 -7.22 2.88 11.30
C ILE A 16 -8.74 2.71 11.14
N THR A 17 -9.21 1.50 10.79
CA THR A 17 -10.65 1.24 10.59
C THR A 17 -11.44 1.05 11.89
N SER A 18 -10.76 0.79 13.01
CA SER A 18 -11.39 0.52 14.32
C SER A 18 -12.01 1.73 15.04
N ASN A 19 -12.06 2.91 14.41
CA ASN A 19 -12.52 4.18 15.02
C ASN A 19 -11.77 4.62 16.29
N LYS A 20 -10.62 4.01 16.61
CA LYS A 20 -9.77 4.37 17.75
C LYS A 20 -8.92 5.62 17.51
N LEU A 21 -8.77 6.02 16.26
CA LEU A 21 -7.94 7.14 15.84
C LEU A 21 -8.80 8.26 15.27
N ASN A 22 -8.43 9.51 15.59
CA ASN A 22 -8.97 10.65 14.87
C ASN A 22 -8.38 10.72 13.44
N THR A 23 -8.92 11.61 12.60
CA THR A 23 -8.48 11.72 11.19
C THR A 23 -7.00 12.07 11.06
N SER A 24 -6.46 12.95 11.93
CA SER A 24 -5.04 13.33 11.87
C SER A 24 -4.14 12.15 12.22
N GLN A 25 -4.45 11.44 13.30
CA GLN A 25 -3.73 10.23 13.71
C GLN A 25 -3.80 9.15 12.63
N SER A 26 -4.97 8.96 12.01
CA SER A 26 -5.17 8.00 10.93
C SER A 26 -4.30 8.32 9.71
N LYS A 27 -4.20 9.60 9.33
CA LYS A 27 -3.30 10.05 8.25
C LYS A 27 -1.84 9.77 8.58
N LEU A 28 -1.39 10.08 9.80
CA LEU A 28 0.00 9.87 10.20
C LEU A 28 0.37 8.38 10.19
N LEU A 29 -0.52 7.51 10.68
CA LEU A 29 -0.30 6.07 10.63
C LEU A 29 -0.29 5.56 9.18
N LEU A 30 -1.23 6.01 8.34
CA LEU A 30 -1.26 5.66 6.92
C LEU A 30 0.01 6.12 6.19
N ILE A 31 0.55 7.30 6.52
CA ILE A 31 1.82 7.79 5.98
C ILE A 31 2.96 6.85 6.32
N GLY A 32 3.06 6.43 7.58
CA GLY A 32 4.10 5.48 8.02
C GLY A 32 4.02 4.15 7.27
N ILE A 33 2.81 3.56 7.21
CA ILE A 33 2.55 2.30 6.48
C ILE A 33 2.88 2.44 4.99
N THR A 34 2.43 3.53 4.38
CA THR A 34 2.70 3.83 2.96
C THR A 34 4.19 3.92 2.68
N TYR A 35 4.91 4.64 3.54
CA TYR A 35 6.35 4.83 3.39
C TYR A 35 7.09 3.50 3.46
N GLU A 36 6.74 2.63 4.42
CA GLU A 36 7.30 1.28 4.55
C GLU A 36 7.03 0.42 3.32
N ILE A 37 5.78 0.36 2.85
CA ILE A 37 5.42 -0.44 1.66
C ILE A 37 6.19 0.03 0.42
N LEU A 38 6.18 1.34 0.12
CA LEU A 38 6.78 1.85 -1.12
C LEU A 38 8.31 1.66 -1.17
N LEU A 39 8.99 1.63 -0.02
CA LEU A 39 10.43 1.40 0.04
C LEU A 39 10.82 -0.06 -0.17
N ARG A 40 9.91 -1.02 0.03
CA ARG A 40 10.17 -2.46 -0.07
C ARG A 40 10.42 -2.94 -1.49
N LYS A 41 11.68 -3.26 -1.79
CA LYS A 41 12.10 -3.71 -3.13
C LYS A 41 11.61 -5.12 -3.47
N ASP A 42 11.43 -5.95 -2.45
CA ASP A 42 10.83 -7.28 -2.56
C ASP A 42 9.38 -7.23 -3.06
N LEU A 43 8.59 -6.24 -2.61
CA LEU A 43 7.21 -6.06 -3.08
C LEU A 43 7.10 -5.51 -4.50
N PHE A 44 8.10 -4.76 -4.95
CA PHE A 44 8.07 -4.10 -6.27
C PHE A 44 9.38 -4.30 -7.03
N PRO A 45 9.69 -5.49 -7.55
CA PRO A 45 10.95 -5.72 -8.25
C PRO A 45 11.12 -4.81 -9.47
N LYS A 46 10.02 -4.45 -10.15
CA LYS A 46 10.02 -3.53 -11.30
C LYS A 46 9.32 -2.21 -10.95
N ASN A 47 9.82 -1.10 -11.50
CA ASN A 47 9.19 0.20 -11.37
C ASN A 47 7.77 0.24 -11.97
N SER A 48 7.49 -0.60 -12.98
CA SER A 48 6.15 -0.76 -13.54
C SER A 48 5.15 -1.24 -12.50
N ASP A 49 5.54 -2.20 -11.66
CA ASP A 49 4.69 -2.79 -10.62
C ASP A 49 4.39 -1.75 -9.54
N LEU A 50 5.42 -0.98 -9.14
CA LEU A 50 5.28 0.16 -8.22
C LEU A 50 4.34 1.24 -8.77
N LYS A 51 4.45 1.55 -10.08
CA LYS A 51 3.60 2.54 -10.74
C LYS A 51 2.13 2.11 -10.75
N LYS A 52 1.86 0.85 -11.11
CA LYS A 52 0.51 0.26 -11.06
C LYS A 52 -0.07 0.30 -9.64
N PHE A 53 0.71 -0.13 -8.65
CA PHE A 53 0.31 -0.07 -7.24
C PHE A 53 -0.09 1.34 -6.80
N VAL A 54 0.76 2.33 -7.08
CA VAL A 54 0.47 3.71 -6.68
C VAL A 54 -0.78 4.26 -7.37
N GLN A 55 -0.96 3.93 -8.65
CA GLN A 55 -2.15 4.33 -9.40
C GLN A 55 -3.41 3.76 -8.73
N VAL A 56 -3.45 2.45 -8.48
CA VAL A 56 -4.60 1.78 -7.89
C VAL A 56 -4.86 2.24 -6.46
N VAL A 57 -3.84 2.27 -5.61
CA VAL A 57 -4.01 2.48 -4.16
C VAL A 57 -4.16 3.95 -3.78
N PHE A 58 -3.42 4.85 -4.43
CA PHE A 58 -3.38 6.25 -4.01
C PHE A 58 -4.03 7.19 -5.02
N ILE A 59 -3.89 6.97 -6.33
CA ILE A 59 -4.43 7.91 -7.31
C ILE A 59 -5.94 7.71 -7.49
N GLU A 60 -6.40 6.47 -7.71
CA GLU A 60 -7.83 6.21 -7.95
C GLU A 60 -8.76 6.63 -6.80
N PRO A 61 -8.40 6.49 -5.50
CA PRO A 61 -9.23 7.03 -4.42
C PRO A 61 -9.29 8.56 -4.35
N MET A 62 -8.47 9.24 -5.16
CA MET A 62 -8.41 10.69 -5.27
C MET A 62 -9.03 11.12 -6.61
N GLU A 63 -10.29 11.56 -6.58
CA GLU A 63 -11.05 11.95 -7.78
C GLU A 63 -10.38 13.08 -8.59
N ASP A 64 -9.51 13.89 -7.96
CA ASP A 64 -8.87 15.09 -8.56
C ASP A 64 -7.34 15.00 -8.72
N VAL A 65 -6.71 13.82 -8.65
CA VAL A 65 -5.25 13.70 -8.77
C VAL A 65 -4.85 13.12 -10.10
N LYS A 66 -4.13 13.93 -10.89
CA LYS A 66 -3.50 13.47 -12.13
C LYS A 66 -2.51 12.34 -11.84
N PRO A 67 -2.37 11.35 -12.74
CA PRO A 67 -1.33 10.34 -12.64
C PRO A 67 0.04 10.97 -12.38
N PHE A 68 0.84 10.30 -11.56
CA PHE A 68 2.21 10.77 -11.29
C PHE A 68 3.08 10.66 -12.54
N LYS A 69 3.89 11.70 -12.76
CA LYS A 69 4.89 11.75 -13.81
C LYS A 69 6.00 10.72 -13.54
N ASP A 70 6.58 10.17 -14.61
CA ASP A 70 7.56 9.07 -14.52
C ASP A 70 8.78 9.40 -13.66
N TYR A 71 9.23 10.66 -13.65
CA TYR A 71 10.38 11.07 -12.83
C TYR A 71 10.16 10.84 -11.33
N LEU A 72 8.91 10.78 -10.86
CA LEU A 72 8.61 10.52 -9.45
C LEU A 72 8.94 9.08 -9.05
N PHE A 73 8.96 8.15 -10.00
CA PHE A 73 9.27 6.73 -9.77
C PHE A 73 10.76 6.41 -9.85
N VAL A 74 11.61 7.39 -10.21
CA VAL A 74 13.07 7.23 -10.24
C VAL A 74 13.64 7.01 -8.83
N SER A 75 12.99 7.56 -7.81
CA SER A 75 13.38 7.39 -6.41
C SER A 75 12.16 7.05 -5.56
N ARG A 76 12.20 5.89 -4.90
CA ARG A 76 11.15 5.46 -3.97
C ARG A 76 10.99 6.44 -2.82
N THR A 77 12.09 7.00 -2.31
CA THR A 77 12.05 8.02 -1.27
C THR A 77 11.32 9.29 -1.74
N LEU A 78 11.57 9.73 -2.96
CA LEU A 78 10.89 10.89 -3.55
C LEU A 78 9.39 10.61 -3.73
N LEU A 79 9.05 9.43 -4.26
CA LEU A 79 7.68 8.96 -4.41
C LEU A 79 6.95 8.92 -3.07
N SER A 80 7.53 8.26 -2.07
CA SER A 80 6.97 8.15 -0.73
C SER A 80 6.76 9.52 -0.11
N SER A 81 7.76 10.41 -0.17
CA SER A 81 7.64 11.79 0.32
C SER A 81 6.47 12.53 -0.36
N ARG A 82 6.32 12.37 -1.68
CA ARG A 82 5.25 13.02 -2.45
C ARG A 82 3.87 12.51 -2.03
N ILE A 83 3.71 11.20 -1.92
CA ILE A 83 2.45 10.57 -1.49
C ILE A 83 2.14 10.96 -0.04
N SER A 84 3.11 10.93 0.86
CA SER A 84 2.93 11.35 2.24
C SER A 84 2.45 12.79 2.35
N LYS A 85 3.03 13.70 1.56
CA LYS A 85 2.56 15.10 1.51
C LYS A 85 1.10 15.19 1.03
N ILE A 86 0.70 14.37 0.08
CA ILE A 86 -0.67 14.33 -0.42
C ILE A 86 -1.63 13.78 0.65
N ILE A 87 -1.30 12.67 1.30
CA ILE A 87 -2.10 12.11 2.40
C ILE A 87 -2.30 13.17 3.50
N LEU A 88 -1.23 13.86 3.88
CA LEU A 88 -1.29 14.86 4.93
C LEU A 88 -2.21 16.04 4.54
N SER A 89 -2.00 16.61 3.35
CA SER A 89 -2.60 17.89 2.94
C SER A 89 -3.95 17.76 2.23
N LYS A 90 -4.23 16.65 1.55
CA LYS A 90 -5.41 16.51 0.69
C LYS A 90 -6.41 15.46 1.14
N PHE A 91 -6.00 14.44 1.90
CA PHE A 91 -6.97 13.42 2.31
C PHE A 91 -7.97 13.98 3.30
N ASN A 92 -9.24 13.64 3.12
CA ASN A 92 -10.22 13.63 4.21
C ASN A 92 -10.36 12.21 4.75
N TYR A 93 -11.22 12.01 5.76
CA TYR A 93 -11.46 10.70 6.35
C TYR A 93 -11.90 9.65 5.32
N ASN A 94 -12.76 10.02 4.36
CA ASN A 94 -13.22 9.11 3.31
C ASN A 94 -12.07 8.64 2.41
N ASN A 95 -11.15 9.53 2.01
CA ASN A 95 -9.96 9.13 1.25
C ASN A 95 -9.07 8.16 2.03
N VAL A 96 -8.91 8.40 3.34
CA VAL A 96 -8.16 7.49 4.22
C VAL A 96 -8.80 6.10 4.20
N MET A 97 -10.11 6.00 4.44
CA MET A 97 -10.82 4.72 4.47
C MET A 97 -10.74 3.98 3.14
N LYS A 98 -11.04 4.65 2.01
CA LYS A 98 -10.92 4.06 0.66
C LYS A 98 -9.50 3.53 0.40
N THR A 99 -8.47 4.26 0.82
CA THR A 99 -7.07 3.84 0.64
C THR A 99 -6.74 2.63 1.52
N VAL A 100 -7.20 2.63 2.77
CA VAL A 100 -7.01 1.51 3.70
C VAL A 100 -7.72 0.26 3.19
N ASP A 101 -8.93 0.37 2.67
CA ASP A 101 -9.68 -0.76 2.10
C ASP A 101 -8.95 -1.37 0.90
N LYS A 102 -8.39 -0.53 0.01
CA LYS A 102 -7.56 -1.00 -1.10
C LYS A 102 -6.31 -1.71 -0.62
N LEU A 103 -5.59 -1.13 0.34
CA LEU A 103 -4.42 -1.77 0.95
C LEU A 103 -4.79 -3.10 1.60
N TYR A 104 -5.92 -3.17 2.30
CA TYR A 104 -6.39 -4.38 2.97
C TYR A 104 -6.76 -5.49 1.98
N THR A 105 -7.30 -5.11 0.82
CA THR A 105 -7.63 -6.04 -0.28
C THR A 105 -6.36 -6.59 -0.94
N ILE A 106 -5.33 -5.75 -1.07
CA ILE A 106 -4.09 -6.08 -1.76
C ILE A 106 -3.10 -6.84 -0.88
N LEU A 107 -2.97 -6.49 0.40
CA LEU A 107 -2.03 -7.13 1.30
C LEU A 107 -2.54 -8.52 1.67
N PRO A 108 -1.79 -9.60 1.44
CA PRO A 108 -2.28 -10.94 1.68
C PRO A 108 -2.54 -11.20 3.17
N GLN A 109 -3.55 -12.03 3.44
CA GLN A 109 -3.79 -12.58 4.77
C GLN A 109 -2.96 -13.85 4.91
N GLN A 110 -2.14 -13.95 5.95
CA GLN A 110 -1.55 -15.26 6.28
C GLN A 110 -2.66 -16.16 6.83
N ASN A 111 -3.16 -17.09 6.00
CA ASN A 111 -4.08 -18.12 6.47
C ASN A 111 -3.31 -19.07 7.41
N ASN A 112 -3.70 -19.11 8.69
CA ASN A 112 -3.13 -19.97 9.71
C ASN A 112 -3.62 -21.43 9.63
N ASP A 113 -4.17 -21.86 8.49
CA ASP A 113 -4.60 -23.24 8.29
C ASP A 113 -3.53 -23.99 7.49
N ASN A 114 -2.42 -24.31 8.17
CA ASN A 114 -1.76 -25.62 8.18
C ASN A 114 -0.31 -25.52 8.68
N LYS A 115 -0.03 -26.28 9.74
CA LYS A 115 1.33 -26.71 10.11
C LYS A 115 2.00 -27.32 8.86
N HIS A 116 3.25 -26.96 8.62
CA HIS A 116 4.04 -27.25 7.42
C HIS A 116 3.64 -26.44 6.19
N SER A 117 4.10 -25.19 6.14
CA SER A 117 5.04 -24.81 5.08
C SER A 117 5.53 -23.37 5.22
N VAL A 118 6.85 -23.20 5.16
CA VAL A 118 7.49 -22.00 4.64
C VAL A 118 7.29 -22.03 3.11
N ILE A 119 6.03 -21.97 2.64
CA ILE A 119 5.70 -21.89 1.21
C ILE A 119 5.26 -20.46 0.93
N ASN A 120 6.26 -19.72 0.44
CA ASN A 120 6.20 -18.67 -0.56
C ASN A 120 5.34 -17.43 -0.29
N THR A 121 5.93 -16.51 0.47
CA THR A 121 5.70 -15.05 0.30
C THR A 121 5.79 -14.65 -1.18
N GLU A 122 6.68 -15.29 -1.97
CA GLU A 122 6.76 -15.10 -3.42
C GLU A 122 5.48 -15.49 -4.16
N GLN A 123 4.76 -16.52 -3.74
CA GLN A 123 3.56 -17.01 -4.43
C GLN A 123 2.39 -16.06 -4.21
N SER A 124 2.22 -15.57 -2.98
CA SER A 124 1.21 -14.56 -2.68
C SER A 124 1.53 -13.20 -3.32
N MET A 125 2.81 -12.82 -3.42
CA MET A 125 3.22 -11.66 -4.20
C MET A 125 3.00 -11.87 -5.70
N ASN A 126 3.26 -13.06 -6.23
CA ASN A 126 3.01 -13.40 -7.63
C ASN A 126 1.52 -13.32 -7.94
N GLU A 127 0.65 -13.84 -7.07
CA GLU A 127 -0.82 -13.72 -7.20
C GLU A 127 -1.27 -12.25 -7.19
N TRP A 128 -0.68 -11.40 -6.35
CA TRP A 128 -0.97 -9.96 -6.35
C TRP A 128 -0.44 -9.24 -7.61
N VAL A 129 0.79 -9.55 -8.04
CA VAL A 129 1.38 -9.02 -9.27
C VAL A 129 0.55 -9.46 -10.48
N GLU A 130 0.07 -10.71 -10.49
CA GLU A 130 -0.83 -11.26 -11.50
C GLU A 130 -2.19 -10.58 -11.46
N PHE A 131 -2.79 -10.34 -10.29
CA PHE A 131 -4.02 -9.54 -10.16
C PHE A 131 -3.87 -8.13 -10.76
N LEU A 132 -2.75 -7.45 -10.51
CA LEU A 132 -2.45 -6.16 -11.13
C LEU A 132 -2.13 -6.23 -12.64
N ARG A 133 -1.79 -7.41 -13.16
CA ARG A 133 -1.58 -7.66 -14.59
C ARG A 133 -2.87 -8.08 -15.30
N GLY A 134 -3.78 -8.75 -14.61
CA GLY A 134 -5.03 -9.30 -15.17
C GLY A 134 -6.19 -8.31 -15.28
N ASN A 135 -6.14 -7.14 -14.64
CA ASN A 135 -7.12 -6.05 -14.83
C ASN A 135 -6.83 -5.20 -16.10
N GLU A 136 -6.23 -5.79 -17.13
CA GLU A 136 -6.04 -5.21 -18.45
C GLU A 136 -7.17 -5.69 -19.38
N ASP A 137 -8.38 -5.16 -19.21
CA ASP A 137 -9.46 -5.19 -20.22
C ASP A 137 -10.04 -3.78 -20.40
#